data_AF-A0A673N186-F1
#
_entry.id   AF-A0A673N186-F1
#
_cell.length_a   1.000
_cell.length_b   1.000
_cell.length_c   1.000
_cell.angle_alpha   90.00
_cell.angle_beta   90.00
_cell.angle_gamma   90.00
#
_symmetry.space_group_name_H-M   'P 1'
#
loop_
_entity.id
_entity.type
_entity.pdbx_description
1 polymer ?
#
loop_
_entity_poly.entity_id
_entity_poly.type
_entity_poly.pdbx_seq_one_letter_code
_entity_poly.pdbx_strand_id
1 'polypeptide(L)'
;MMEEVSIAVAYDAHIIDQMSEEEILASLVVETLPKQVVPSKKPKLRDNQVQPEDPLDRYERENRKLHETSLRLEQENDDLAQKLVTSKIALRNALDQTEDQVDELTKELLKTKQLLMVTEEEKRGKEEEASQLKGMFRRELDKAEPDIKRSNNIITDYKQICSQLNAKLENQKAQADKELAVFKSKMLECERCRHIFSTDGSIQLCSEDEDTCAQDEVKASLREQVQELERELAQTKLQMVESKCKIQKAQADKELAVFKVRNTLTSKHLDLNH
;
A
#
# COMPACT_ATOMS: atom_id res chain seq x y z
N MET A 1 24.31 -19.88 2.44
CA MET A 1 25.49 -20.58 1.89
C MET A 1 25.04 -21.38 0.68
N MET A 2 25.14 -20.80 -0.52
CA MET A 2 25.39 -21.44 -1.83
C MET A 2 25.14 -20.38 -2.92
N GLU A 3 25.96 -19.32 -2.93
CA GLU A 3 26.03 -18.32 -4.01
C GLU A 3 27.47 -18.23 -4.55
N GLU A 4 28.12 -19.39 -4.76
CA GLU A 4 29.49 -19.43 -5.32
C GLU A 4 29.64 -20.48 -6.44
N VAL A 5 28.55 -20.82 -7.13
CA VAL A 5 28.60 -21.68 -8.33
C VAL A 5 28.00 -20.93 -9.51
N SER A 6 28.65 -19.87 -10.02
CA SER A 6 28.27 -19.28 -11.34
C SER A 6 29.17 -18.16 -11.88
N ILE A 7 30.45 -18.09 -11.53
CA ILE A 7 31.38 -17.19 -12.25
C ILE A 7 32.26 -18.00 -13.21
N ALA A 8 32.93 -19.05 -12.74
CA ALA A 8 33.75 -19.89 -13.61
C ALA A 8 32.94 -20.57 -14.74
N VAL A 9 31.78 -21.16 -14.42
CA VAL A 9 30.93 -21.85 -15.40
C VAL A 9 30.30 -20.88 -16.41
N ALA A 10 29.98 -19.66 -15.99
CA ALA A 10 29.45 -18.62 -16.86
C ALA A 10 30.56 -18.03 -17.78
N TYR A 11 31.80 -17.94 -17.29
CA TYR A 11 32.95 -17.55 -18.10
C TYR A 11 33.29 -18.61 -19.15
N ASP A 12 33.25 -19.90 -18.80
CA ASP A 12 33.50 -20.99 -19.75
C ASP A 12 32.41 -21.08 -20.82
N ALA A 13 31.14 -20.87 -20.46
CA ALA A 13 30.03 -20.83 -21.42
C ALA A 13 30.14 -19.64 -22.39
N HIS A 14 30.55 -18.47 -21.90
CA HIS A 14 30.69 -17.25 -22.72
C HIS A 14 31.91 -17.31 -23.65
N ILE A 15 32.94 -18.07 -23.30
CA ILE A 15 34.10 -18.31 -24.19
C ILE A 15 33.69 -19.23 -25.35
N ILE A 16 32.90 -20.27 -25.09
CA ILE A 16 32.42 -21.20 -26.12
C ILE A 16 31.47 -20.52 -27.11
N ASP A 17 30.63 -19.58 -26.65
CA ASP A 17 29.65 -18.84 -27.49
C ASP A 17 30.31 -17.84 -28.46
N GLN A 18 31.60 -17.53 -28.28
CA GLN A 18 32.38 -16.65 -29.17
C GLN A 18 33.34 -17.40 -30.11
N MET A 19 33.51 -18.71 -29.93
CA MET A 19 34.39 -19.53 -30.76
C MET A 19 33.69 -19.92 -32.07
N SER A 20 34.39 -19.91 -33.20
CA SER A 20 33.81 -20.45 -34.43
C SER A 20 33.62 -21.97 -34.31
N GLU A 21 32.69 -22.56 -35.08
CA GLU A 21 32.43 -24.01 -35.06
C GLU A 21 33.73 -24.83 -35.27
N GLU A 22 34.68 -24.28 -36.03
CA GLU A 22 36.00 -24.86 -36.31
C GLU A 22 36.92 -24.90 -35.08
N GLU A 23 36.84 -23.90 -34.19
CA GLU A 23 37.65 -23.79 -32.98
C GLU A 23 37.13 -24.71 -31.85
N ILE A 24 35.80 -24.90 -31.77
CA ILE A 24 35.17 -25.86 -30.86
C ILE A 24 35.56 -27.29 -31.28
N LEU A 25 35.51 -27.59 -32.58
CA LEU A 25 35.94 -28.87 -33.14
C LEU A 25 37.44 -29.14 -32.89
N ALA A 26 38.31 -28.14 -33.08
CA ALA A 26 39.74 -28.28 -32.82
C ALA A 26 40.02 -28.64 -31.34
N SER A 27 39.29 -28.05 -30.41
CA SER A 27 39.44 -28.31 -28.97
C SER A 27 39.03 -29.73 -28.59
N LEU A 28 37.94 -30.25 -29.17
CA LEU A 28 37.47 -31.62 -28.96
C LEU A 28 38.36 -32.69 -29.63
N VAL A 29 39.00 -32.35 -30.76
CA VAL A 29 39.94 -33.24 -31.48
C VAL A 29 41.27 -33.38 -30.72
N VAL A 30 41.73 -32.33 -30.04
CA VAL A 30 42.96 -32.37 -29.21
C VAL A 30 42.80 -33.32 -28.01
N GLU A 31 41.60 -33.43 -27.44
CA GLU A 31 41.33 -34.37 -26.33
C GLU A 31 41.13 -35.83 -26.78
N THR A 32 40.82 -36.08 -28.06
CA THR A 32 40.49 -37.42 -28.58
C THR A 32 41.60 -38.09 -29.40
N LEU A 33 42.72 -37.41 -29.67
CA LEU A 33 43.86 -38.02 -30.37
C LEU A 33 44.68 -38.93 -29.44
N PRO A 34 44.88 -40.22 -29.79
CA PRO A 34 45.83 -41.06 -29.07
C PRO A 34 47.24 -40.47 -29.21
N LYS A 35 47.95 -40.27 -28.10
CA LYS A 35 49.40 -39.98 -28.10
C LYS A 35 50.14 -41.17 -28.73
N GLN A 36 50.34 -41.14 -30.04
CA GLN A 36 51.33 -41.99 -30.69
C GLN A 36 52.73 -41.54 -30.26
N VAL A 37 53.24 -42.15 -29.19
CA VAL A 37 54.68 -42.12 -28.90
C VAL A 37 55.33 -43.15 -29.81
N VAL A 38 55.88 -42.69 -30.94
CA VAL A 38 56.77 -43.51 -31.77
C VAL A 38 58.10 -43.67 -31.05
N PRO A 39 58.55 -44.88 -30.67
CA PRO A 39 59.87 -45.08 -30.10
C PRO A 39 60.92 -44.97 -31.21
N SER A 40 61.60 -43.83 -31.30
CA SER A 40 62.85 -43.72 -32.07
C SER A 40 63.97 -44.45 -31.33
N LYS A 41 64.06 -45.78 -31.49
CA LYS A 41 65.24 -46.57 -31.12
C LYS A 41 65.69 -47.39 -32.33
N LYS A 42 66.84 -47.00 -32.89
CA LYS A 42 67.58 -47.74 -33.93
C LYS A 42 67.84 -49.18 -33.44
N PRO A 43 67.53 -50.23 -34.22
CA PRO A 43 67.89 -51.59 -33.84
C PRO A 43 69.39 -51.81 -34.07
N LYS A 44 70.09 -52.28 -33.04
CA LYS A 44 71.42 -52.87 -33.19
C LYS A 44 71.24 -54.23 -33.86
N LEU A 45 71.81 -54.38 -35.06
CA LEU A 45 71.96 -55.65 -35.76
C LEU A 45 72.64 -56.67 -34.83
N ARG A 46 71.91 -57.72 -34.49
CA ARG A 46 72.46 -58.94 -33.88
C ARG A 46 72.08 -60.08 -34.81
N ASP A 47 73.06 -60.52 -35.59
CA ASP A 47 72.99 -61.70 -36.45
C ASP A 47 72.56 -62.91 -35.61
N ASN A 48 71.39 -63.45 -35.92
CA ASN A 48 71.00 -64.81 -35.58
C ASN A 48 70.47 -65.45 -36.87
N GLN A 49 71.04 -66.60 -37.21
CA GLN A 49 70.74 -67.45 -38.36
C GLN A 49 69.24 -67.51 -38.68
N VAL A 50 68.85 -66.97 -39.84
CA VAL A 50 67.54 -67.21 -40.44
C VAL A 50 67.69 -68.49 -41.27
N GLN A 51 67.12 -69.60 -40.78
CA GLN A 51 66.77 -70.69 -41.69
C GLN A 51 65.82 -70.12 -42.76
N PRO A 52 65.86 -70.58 -44.03
CA PRO A 52 64.89 -70.14 -45.02
C PRO A 52 63.50 -70.56 -44.53
N GLU A 53 62.74 -69.61 -43.95
CA GLU A 53 61.32 -69.79 -43.70
C GLU A 53 60.65 -70.06 -45.04
N ASP A 54 59.78 -71.07 -45.08
CA ASP A 54 58.94 -71.33 -46.24
C ASP A 54 58.16 -70.04 -46.53
N PRO A 55 58.20 -69.50 -47.77
CA PRO A 55 57.40 -68.35 -48.16
C PRO A 55 55.94 -68.45 -47.72
N LEU A 56 55.36 -69.66 -47.73
CA LEU A 56 54.00 -69.91 -47.22
C LEU A 56 53.84 -69.56 -45.74
N ASP A 57 54.75 -70.01 -44.87
CA ASP A 57 54.69 -69.75 -43.42
C ASP A 57 54.76 -68.25 -43.09
N ARG A 58 55.55 -67.51 -43.87
CA ARG A 58 55.65 -66.05 -43.74
C ARG A 58 54.31 -65.39 -44.10
N TYR A 59 53.72 -65.77 -45.24
CA TYR A 59 52.44 -65.22 -45.67
C TYR A 59 51.32 -65.55 -44.69
N GLU A 60 51.28 -66.77 -44.15
CA GLU A 60 50.28 -67.13 -43.15
C GLU A 60 50.40 -66.29 -41.87
N ARG A 61 51.64 -66.04 -41.39
CA ARG A 61 51.87 -65.20 -40.22
C ARG A 61 51.45 -63.76 -40.46
N GLU A 62 51.76 -63.22 -41.64
CA GLU A 62 51.33 -61.88 -42.04
C GLU A 62 49.81 -61.79 -42.17
N ASN A 63 49.17 -62.81 -42.74
CA ASN A 63 47.72 -62.88 -42.87
C ASN A 63 47.03 -62.95 -41.49
N ARG A 64 47.58 -63.71 -40.54
CA ARG A 64 47.10 -63.72 -39.14
C ARG A 64 47.18 -62.33 -38.50
N LYS A 65 48.31 -61.63 -38.65
CA LYS A 65 48.46 -60.25 -38.14
C LYS A 65 47.48 -59.29 -38.78
N LEU A 66 47.28 -59.38 -40.10
CA LEU A 66 46.32 -58.54 -40.81
C LEU A 66 44.89 -58.80 -40.33
N HIS A 67 44.51 -60.06 -40.14
CA HIS A 67 43.21 -60.42 -39.56
C HIS A 67 43.03 -59.87 -38.14
N GLU A 68 44.04 -60.00 -37.28
CA GLU A 68 44.01 -59.43 -35.92
C GLU A 68 43.85 -57.90 -35.94
N THR A 69 44.55 -57.22 -36.86
CA THR A 69 44.39 -55.76 -37.01
C THR A 69 43.04 -55.35 -37.58
N SER A 70 42.48 -56.12 -38.53
CA SER A 70 41.14 -55.88 -39.08
C SER A 70 40.09 -55.99 -37.98
N LEU A 71 40.15 -57.08 -37.20
CA LEU A 71 39.22 -57.30 -36.09
C LEU A 71 39.29 -56.19 -35.05
N ARG A 72 40.49 -55.68 -34.72
CA ARG A 72 40.63 -54.54 -33.80
C ARG A 72 40.01 -53.27 -34.37
N LEU A 73 40.26 -52.98 -35.65
CA LEU A 73 39.68 -51.80 -36.30
C LEU A 73 38.17 -51.89 -36.43
N GLU A 74 37.62 -53.09 -36.67
CA GLU A 74 36.18 -53.35 -36.65
C GLU A 74 35.59 -53.05 -35.27
N GLN A 75 36.20 -53.53 -34.19
CA GLN A 75 35.78 -53.22 -32.82
C GLN A 75 35.86 -51.73 -32.48
N GLU A 76 36.97 -51.07 -32.85
CA GLU A 76 37.13 -49.63 -32.65
C GLU A 76 36.06 -48.84 -33.45
N ASN A 77 35.72 -49.30 -34.65
CA ASN A 77 34.66 -48.70 -35.46
C ASN A 77 33.29 -48.86 -34.82
N ASP A 78 32.96 -50.06 -34.33
CA ASP A 78 31.70 -50.35 -33.62
C ASP A 78 31.57 -49.52 -32.35
N ASP A 79 32.64 -49.40 -31.57
CA ASP A 79 32.69 -48.55 -30.37
C ASP A 79 32.46 -47.07 -30.70
N LEU A 80 33.07 -46.57 -31.78
CA LEU A 80 32.87 -45.20 -32.26
C LEU A 80 31.44 -44.98 -32.75
N ALA A 81 30.87 -45.94 -33.49
CA ALA A 81 29.50 -45.89 -33.94
C ALA A 81 28.52 -45.87 -32.76
N GLN A 82 28.74 -46.70 -31.74
CA GLN A 82 27.92 -46.71 -30.53
C GLN A 82 28.02 -45.39 -29.76
N LYS A 83 29.22 -44.84 -29.58
CA LYS A 83 29.41 -43.52 -28.94
C LYS A 83 28.71 -42.42 -29.71
N LEU A 84 28.83 -42.41 -31.03
CA LEU A 84 28.18 -41.42 -31.89
C LEU A 84 26.66 -41.50 -31.79
N VAL A 85 26.09 -42.70 -31.84
CA VAL A 85 24.64 -42.91 -31.68
C VAL A 85 24.17 -42.46 -30.31
N THR A 86 24.90 -42.82 -29.25
CA THR A 86 24.58 -42.43 -27.87
C THR A 86 24.62 -40.92 -27.69
N SER A 87 25.68 -40.27 -28.16
CA SER A 87 25.83 -38.81 -28.12
C SER A 87 24.72 -38.12 -28.93
N LYS A 88 24.41 -38.63 -30.12
CA LYS A 88 23.33 -38.10 -30.96
C LYS A 88 21.95 -38.19 -30.30
N ILE A 89 21.65 -39.30 -29.62
CA ILE A 89 20.40 -39.45 -28.85
C ILE A 89 20.39 -38.46 -27.68
N ALA A 90 21.49 -38.34 -26.93
CA ALA A 90 21.59 -37.41 -25.81
C ALA A 90 21.38 -35.95 -26.24
N LEU A 91 22.00 -35.53 -27.34
CA LEU A 91 21.85 -34.17 -27.88
C LEU A 91 20.42 -33.89 -28.36
N ARG A 92 19.75 -34.86 -28.98
CA ARG A 92 18.34 -34.72 -29.36
C ARG A 92 17.44 -34.58 -28.14
N ASN A 93 17.63 -35.42 -27.14
CA ASN A 93 16.86 -35.33 -25.89
C ASN A 93 17.09 -33.98 -25.20
N ALA A 94 18.32 -33.46 -25.22
CA ALA A 94 18.62 -32.13 -24.68
C ALA A 94 17.95 -31.02 -25.49
N LEU A 95 17.95 -31.12 -26.83
CA LEU A 95 17.25 -30.18 -27.70
C LEU A 95 15.74 -30.18 -27.43
N ASP A 96 15.11 -31.36 -27.42
CA ASP A 96 13.68 -31.52 -27.12
C ASP A 96 13.34 -30.89 -25.75
N GLN A 97 14.17 -31.11 -24.73
CA GLN A 97 13.99 -30.51 -23.40
C GLN A 97 14.10 -28.97 -23.43
N THR A 98 15.05 -28.43 -24.19
CA THR A 98 15.18 -26.97 -24.32
C THR A 98 14.01 -26.36 -25.10
N GLU A 99 13.48 -27.04 -26.11
CA GLU A 99 12.30 -26.61 -26.85
C GLU A 99 11.06 -26.58 -25.95
N ASP A 100 10.83 -27.63 -25.15
CA ASP A 100 9.75 -27.68 -24.15
C ASP A 100 9.86 -26.54 -23.13
N GLN A 101 11.08 -26.21 -22.69
CA GLN A 101 11.32 -25.09 -21.77
C GLN A 101 10.99 -23.74 -22.41
N VAL A 102 11.37 -23.52 -23.66
CA VAL A 102 11.03 -22.29 -24.39
C VAL A 102 9.52 -22.13 -24.54
N ASP A 103 8.81 -23.21 -24.85
CA ASP A 103 7.36 -23.21 -24.96
C ASP A 103 6.69 -22.89 -23.62
N GLU A 104 7.19 -23.46 -22.51
CA GLU A 104 6.63 -23.17 -21.18
C GLU A 104 6.89 -21.72 -20.76
N LEU A 105 8.12 -21.23 -20.91
CA LEU A 105 8.46 -19.84 -20.60
C LEU A 105 7.66 -18.86 -21.48
N THR A 106 7.39 -19.22 -22.74
CA THR A 106 6.56 -18.41 -23.64
C THR A 106 5.12 -18.33 -23.13
N LYS A 107 4.54 -19.45 -22.67
CA LYS A 107 3.20 -19.46 -22.07
C LYS A 107 3.16 -18.64 -20.78
N GLU A 108 4.14 -18.79 -19.89
CA GLU A 108 4.24 -18.02 -18.66
C GLU A 108 4.39 -16.53 -18.92
N LEU A 109 5.22 -16.14 -19.90
CA LEU A 109 5.38 -14.75 -20.31
C LEU A 109 4.06 -14.15 -20.79
N LEU A 110 3.27 -14.89 -21.57
CA LEU A 110 1.96 -14.45 -22.03
C LEU A 110 0.97 -14.30 -20.87
N LYS A 111 0.93 -15.25 -19.94
CA LYS A 111 0.09 -15.17 -18.72
C LYS A 111 0.45 -13.93 -17.89
N THR A 112 1.74 -13.71 -17.65
CA THR A 112 2.23 -12.55 -16.88
C THR A 112 1.90 -11.23 -17.58
N LYS A 113 2.07 -11.15 -18.91
CA LYS A 113 1.68 -9.97 -19.70
C LYS A 113 0.19 -9.68 -19.58
N GLN A 114 -0.65 -10.70 -19.66
CA GLN A 114 -2.10 -10.54 -19.53
C GLN A 114 -2.48 -10.05 -18.12
N LEU A 115 -1.89 -10.63 -17.07
CA LEU A 115 -2.12 -10.20 -15.70
C LEU A 115 -1.68 -8.75 -15.46
N LEU A 116 -0.51 -8.37 -15.99
CA LEU A 116 -0.01 -7.00 -15.94
C LEU A 116 -1.00 -6.03 -16.57
N MET A 117 -1.48 -6.33 -17.79
CA MET A 117 -2.45 -5.48 -18.49
C MET A 117 -3.75 -5.30 -17.69
N VAL A 118 -4.28 -6.37 -17.08
CA VAL A 118 -5.47 -6.29 -16.21
C VAL A 118 -5.21 -5.42 -14.99
N THR A 119 -4.06 -5.60 -14.34
CA THR A 119 -3.68 -4.81 -13.15
C THR A 119 -3.46 -3.33 -13.48
N GLU A 120 -2.87 -3.02 -14.62
CA GLU A 120 -2.69 -1.65 -15.11
C GLU A 120 -4.04 -0.97 -15.38
N GLU A 121 -4.98 -1.69 -15.99
CA GLU A 121 -6.33 -1.20 -16.26
C GLU A 121 -7.12 -0.96 -14.97
N GLU A 122 -7.03 -1.87 -13.99
CA GLU A 122 -7.62 -1.68 -12.66
C GLU A 122 -7.03 -0.45 -11.94
N LYS A 123 -5.69 -0.31 -11.98
CA LYS A 123 -5.00 0.86 -11.42
C LYS A 123 -5.48 2.15 -12.08
N ARG A 124 -5.58 2.19 -13.40
CA ARG A 124 -6.11 3.33 -14.16
C ARG A 124 -7.53 3.69 -13.71
N GLY A 125 -8.42 2.69 -13.59
CA GLY A 125 -9.77 2.89 -13.07
C GLY A 125 -9.78 3.50 -11.66
N LYS A 126 -8.92 3.02 -10.76
CA LYS A 126 -8.80 3.57 -9.40
C LYS A 126 -8.25 4.99 -9.36
N GLU A 127 -7.33 5.34 -10.25
CA GLU A 127 -6.82 6.71 -10.37
C GLU A 127 -7.90 7.68 -10.88
N GLU A 128 -8.76 7.22 -11.81
CA GLU A 128 -9.91 7.98 -12.29
C GLU A 128 -10.96 8.19 -11.19
N GLU A 129 -11.35 7.13 -10.47
CA GLU A 129 -12.26 7.21 -9.32
C GLU A 129 -11.72 8.20 -8.27
N ALA A 130 -10.43 8.11 -7.93
CA ALA A 130 -9.78 9.00 -6.98
C ALA A 130 -9.78 10.47 -7.46
N SER A 131 -9.56 10.69 -8.76
CA SER A 131 -9.58 12.02 -9.37
C SER A 131 -10.98 12.63 -9.36
N GLN A 132 -12.01 11.83 -9.68
CA GLN A 132 -13.41 12.25 -9.59
C GLN A 132 -13.79 12.61 -8.16
N LEU A 133 -13.42 11.77 -7.18
CA LEU A 133 -13.70 12.00 -5.77
C LEU A 133 -13.00 13.26 -5.23
N LYS A 134 -11.73 13.47 -5.59
CA LYS A 134 -11.02 14.73 -5.29
C LYS A 134 -11.74 15.94 -5.88
N GLY A 135 -12.21 15.84 -7.12
CA GLY A 135 -13.00 16.88 -7.78
C GLY A 135 -14.31 17.18 -7.06
N MET A 136 -15.03 16.15 -6.59
CA MET A 136 -16.25 16.31 -5.79
C MET A 136 -15.97 16.99 -4.45
N PHE A 137 -14.97 16.52 -3.70
CA PHE A 137 -14.61 17.14 -2.42
C PHE A 137 -14.21 18.61 -2.59
N ARG A 138 -13.44 18.94 -3.63
CA ARG A 138 -13.09 20.33 -3.92
C ARG A 138 -14.33 21.19 -4.18
N ARG A 139 -15.26 20.72 -5.02
CA ARG A 139 -16.52 21.44 -5.29
C ARG A 139 -17.38 21.64 -4.04
N GLU A 140 -17.45 20.65 -3.16
CA GLU A 140 -18.22 20.78 -1.92
C GLU A 140 -17.54 21.73 -0.92
N LEU A 141 -16.20 21.74 -0.86
CA LEU A 141 -15.46 22.75 -0.10
C LEU A 141 -15.70 24.16 -0.64
N ASP A 142 -15.62 24.34 -1.96
CA ASP A 142 -15.84 25.65 -2.62
C ASP A 142 -17.27 26.19 -2.38
N LYS A 143 -18.26 25.31 -2.18
CA LYS A 143 -19.64 25.69 -1.80
C LYS A 143 -19.77 26.04 -0.31
N ALA A 144 -19.14 25.26 0.57
CA ALA A 144 -19.27 25.46 2.01
C ALA A 144 -18.46 26.66 2.52
N GLU A 145 -17.30 26.93 1.93
CA GLU A 145 -16.41 28.02 2.35
C GLU A 145 -17.06 29.42 2.33
N PRO A 146 -17.78 29.86 1.27
CA PRO A 146 -18.46 31.15 1.28
C PRO A 146 -19.58 31.23 2.31
N ASP A 147 -20.30 30.14 2.57
CA ASP A 147 -21.38 30.11 3.58
C ASP A 147 -20.83 30.21 5.00
N ILE A 148 -19.69 29.56 5.27
CA ILE A 148 -18.94 29.73 6.51
C ILE A 148 -18.44 31.16 6.65
N LYS A 149 -17.85 31.74 5.59
CA LYS A 149 -17.41 33.15 5.58
C LYS A 149 -18.57 34.11 5.85
N ARG A 150 -19.72 33.90 5.21
CA ARG A 150 -20.95 34.69 5.45
C ARG A 150 -21.41 34.55 6.90
N SER A 151 -21.48 33.34 7.43
CA SER A 151 -21.90 33.08 8.82
C SER A 151 -20.95 33.74 9.82
N ASN A 152 -19.64 33.66 9.59
CA ASN A 152 -18.64 34.32 10.41
C ASN A 152 -18.79 35.84 10.40
N ASN A 153 -19.03 36.44 9.22
CA ASN A 153 -19.28 37.88 9.11
C ASN A 153 -20.55 38.30 9.87
N ILE A 154 -21.63 37.52 9.77
CA ILE A 154 -22.85 37.77 10.55
C ILE A 154 -22.55 37.71 12.06
N ILE A 155 -21.76 36.74 12.51
CA ILE A 155 -21.36 36.61 13.92
C ILE A 155 -20.52 37.81 14.37
N THR A 156 -19.58 38.29 13.55
CA THR A 156 -18.77 39.47 13.90
C THR A 156 -19.63 40.73 14.00
N ASP A 157 -20.55 40.92 13.05
CA ASP A 157 -21.46 42.07 13.05
C ASP A 157 -22.40 42.04 14.25
N TYR A 158 -22.96 40.87 14.56
CA TYR A 158 -23.79 40.68 15.76
C TYR A 158 -23.01 41.03 17.04
N LYS A 159 -21.79 40.51 17.20
CA LYS A 159 -20.93 40.84 18.36
C LYS A 159 -20.62 42.34 18.43
N GLN A 160 -20.38 42.98 17.29
CA GLN A 160 -20.14 44.42 17.23
C GLN A 160 -21.36 45.21 17.68
N ILE A 161 -22.56 44.85 17.20
CA ILE A 161 -23.82 45.49 17.61
C ILE A 161 -24.05 45.29 19.11
N CYS A 162 -23.86 44.08 19.63
CA CYS A 162 -23.97 43.80 21.06
C CYS A 162 -23.02 44.67 21.88
N SER A 163 -21.75 44.78 21.47
CA SER A 163 -20.77 45.64 22.15
C SER A 163 -21.18 47.11 22.11
N GLN A 164 -21.67 47.61 20.98
CA GLN A 164 -22.16 48.99 20.83
C GLN A 164 -23.38 49.27 21.71
N LEU A 165 -24.35 48.35 21.74
CA LEU A 165 -25.54 48.48 22.59
C LEU A 165 -25.17 48.44 24.06
N ASN A 166 -24.25 47.56 24.46
CA ASN A 166 -23.78 47.48 25.83
C ASN A 166 -23.07 48.77 26.26
N ALA A 167 -22.22 49.33 25.40
CA ALA A 167 -21.56 50.62 25.66
C ALA A 167 -22.55 51.78 25.78
N LYS A 168 -23.59 51.82 24.93
CA LYS A 168 -24.67 52.82 25.02
C LYS A 168 -25.45 52.68 26.32
N LEU A 169 -25.79 51.45 26.72
CA LEU A 169 -26.51 51.17 27.97
C LEU A 169 -25.70 51.59 29.20
N GLU A 170 -24.41 51.24 29.25
CA GLU A 170 -23.50 51.67 30.33
C GLU A 170 -23.36 53.19 30.41
N ASN A 171 -23.25 53.87 29.26
CA ASN A 171 -23.19 55.34 29.22
C ASN A 171 -24.50 55.98 29.73
N GLN A 172 -25.66 55.45 29.32
CA GLN A 172 -26.95 55.93 29.80
C GLN A 172 -27.12 55.71 31.30
N LYS A 173 -26.75 54.53 31.80
CA LYS A 173 -26.76 54.21 33.22
C LYS A 173 -25.85 55.14 34.02
N ALA A 174 -24.60 55.33 33.58
CA ALA A 174 -23.66 56.24 34.21
C ALA A 174 -24.15 57.70 34.19
N GLN A 175 -24.85 58.12 33.14
CA GLN A 175 -25.46 59.45 33.06
C GLN A 175 -26.64 59.60 34.04
N ALA A 176 -27.55 58.61 34.07
CA ALA A 176 -28.66 58.58 35.02
C ALA A 176 -28.17 58.57 36.47
N ASP A 177 -27.12 57.81 36.78
CA ASP A 177 -26.51 57.75 38.12
C ASP A 177 -25.91 59.12 38.52
N LYS A 178 -25.27 59.84 37.58
CA LYS A 178 -24.77 61.21 37.81
C LYS A 178 -25.91 62.19 38.07
N GLU A 179 -26.97 62.15 37.26
CA GLU A 179 -28.14 63.01 37.44
C GLU A 179 -28.84 62.73 38.77
N LEU A 180 -28.98 61.44 39.13
CA LEU A 180 -29.49 61.00 40.42
C LEU A 180 -28.60 61.50 41.56
N ALA A 181 -27.28 61.45 41.43
CA ALA A 181 -26.35 61.97 42.42
C ALA A 181 -26.50 63.49 42.61
N VAL A 182 -26.64 64.25 41.51
CA VAL A 182 -26.91 65.70 41.58
C VAL A 182 -28.24 65.99 42.27
N PHE A 183 -29.30 65.24 41.95
CA PHE A 183 -30.60 65.39 42.61
C PHE A 183 -30.52 65.06 44.10
N LYS A 184 -29.82 63.97 44.46
CA LYS A 184 -29.55 63.59 45.86
C LYS A 184 -28.81 64.71 46.60
N SER A 185 -27.75 65.29 46.03
CA SER A 185 -27.04 66.43 46.63
C SER A 185 -27.96 67.62 46.87
N LYS A 186 -28.75 68.04 45.87
CA LYS A 186 -29.73 69.13 46.01
C LYS A 186 -30.81 68.85 47.06
N MET A 187 -31.28 67.60 47.16
CA MET A 187 -32.24 67.21 48.22
C MET A 187 -31.63 67.30 49.62
N LEU A 188 -30.36 66.91 49.78
CA LEU A 188 -29.65 66.98 51.05
C LEU A 188 -29.29 68.42 51.47
N GLU A 189 -29.14 69.34 50.51
CA GLU A 189 -28.97 70.78 50.74
C GLU A 189 -30.25 71.49 51.23
N CYS A 190 -31.42 70.86 51.10
CA CYS A 190 -32.69 71.39 51.58
C CYS A 190 -33.00 70.93 53.02
N GLU A 191 -33.12 71.88 53.95
CA GLU A 191 -33.34 71.58 55.37
C GLU A 191 -34.64 70.82 55.67
N ARG A 192 -35.71 70.99 54.87
CA ARG A 192 -36.99 70.24 55.03
C ARG A 192 -36.94 68.84 54.42
N CYS A 193 -36.16 68.63 53.37
CA CYS A 193 -36.12 67.35 52.64
C CYS A 193 -35.12 66.36 53.24
N ARG A 194 -34.02 66.86 53.83
CA ARG A 194 -32.98 66.04 54.49
C ARG A 194 -33.50 65.09 55.58
N HIS A 195 -34.61 65.41 56.23
CA HIS A 195 -35.18 64.61 57.31
C HIS A 195 -36.18 63.53 56.84
N ILE A 196 -36.59 63.55 55.56
CA ILE A 196 -37.59 62.64 54.98
C ILE A 196 -36.92 61.50 54.19
N PHE A 197 -35.74 61.75 53.64
CA PHE A 197 -34.99 60.82 52.79
C PHE A 197 -33.70 60.37 53.46
N SER A 198 -33.43 59.07 53.45
CA SER A 198 -32.14 58.52 53.89
C SER A 198 -31.05 58.68 52.82
N THR A 199 -29.77 58.58 53.19
CA THR A 199 -28.60 58.75 52.31
C THR A 199 -28.57 57.82 51.09
N ASP A 200 -29.26 56.69 51.16
CA ASP A 200 -29.48 55.70 50.10
C ASP A 200 -30.61 56.09 49.12
N GLY A 201 -31.46 57.05 49.49
CA GLY A 201 -32.59 57.55 48.68
C GLY A 201 -33.94 56.89 49.00
N SER A 202 -34.01 56.08 50.05
CA SER A 202 -35.26 55.48 50.53
C SER A 202 -36.09 56.51 51.33
N ILE A 203 -37.41 56.47 51.11
CA ILE A 203 -38.39 57.22 51.92
C ILE A 203 -38.65 56.41 53.19
N GLN A 204 -38.41 57.00 54.34
CA GLN A 204 -38.62 56.33 55.62
C GLN A 204 -40.10 56.43 56.02
N LEU A 205 -40.95 55.65 55.34
CA LEU A 205 -42.37 55.46 55.69
C LEU A 205 -42.61 53.96 55.95
N CYS A 206 -42.99 53.65 57.19
CA CYS A 206 -43.55 52.36 57.60
C CYS A 206 -45.04 52.29 57.23
N SER A 207 -45.46 51.23 56.52
CA SER A 207 -46.77 50.54 56.61
C SER A 207 -46.89 49.57 55.43
N GLU A 208 -46.87 48.26 55.66
CA GLU A 208 -48.06 47.39 55.84
C GLU A 208 -48.92 47.31 54.56
N ASP A 209 -48.86 46.11 53.97
CA ASP A 209 -49.95 45.31 53.42
C ASP A 209 -51.02 46.04 52.60
N GLU A 210 -51.03 45.85 51.27
CA GLU A 210 -52.23 45.84 50.39
C GLU A 210 -51.83 45.64 48.89
N ASP A 211 -50.94 44.68 48.57
CA ASP A 211 -50.60 44.40 47.14
C ASP A 211 -50.25 42.92 46.85
N THR A 212 -50.59 42.00 47.77
CA THR A 212 -50.21 40.58 47.67
C THR A 212 -51.04 39.79 46.65
N CYS A 213 -52.29 40.17 46.38
CA CYS A 213 -53.20 39.38 45.55
C CYS A 213 -52.82 39.39 44.04
N ALA A 214 -52.46 40.56 43.49
CA ALA A 214 -52.06 40.68 42.08
C ALA A 214 -50.65 40.10 41.83
N GLN A 215 -49.75 40.19 42.80
CA GLN A 215 -48.42 39.56 42.72
C GLN A 215 -48.51 38.02 42.76
N ASP A 216 -49.46 37.46 43.49
CA ASP A 216 -49.60 36.00 43.61
C ASP A 216 -50.15 35.36 42.33
N GLU A 217 -51.06 36.00 41.60
CA GLU A 217 -51.51 35.51 40.28
C GLU A 217 -50.39 35.56 39.23
N VAL A 218 -49.61 36.64 39.19
CA VAL A 218 -48.47 36.77 38.27
C VAL A 218 -47.37 35.75 38.61
N LYS A 219 -47.11 35.52 39.91
CA LYS A 219 -46.20 34.45 40.35
C LYS A 219 -46.71 33.06 39.99
N ALA A 220 -48.01 32.80 40.09
CA ALA A 220 -48.60 31.53 39.70
C ALA A 220 -48.42 31.28 38.20
N SER A 221 -48.70 32.28 37.36
CA SER A 221 -48.51 32.21 35.90
C SER A 221 -47.03 32.00 35.50
N LEU A 222 -46.10 32.68 36.16
CA LEU A 222 -44.66 32.47 35.95
C LEU A 222 -44.22 31.06 36.36
N ARG A 223 -44.75 30.52 37.46
CA ARG A 223 -44.45 29.13 37.88
C ARG A 223 -44.97 28.11 36.88
N GLU A 224 -46.14 28.35 36.29
CA GLU A 224 -46.72 27.50 35.25
C GLU A 224 -45.89 27.53 33.95
N GLN A 225 -45.45 28.72 33.52
CA GLN A 225 -44.52 28.85 32.39
C GLN A 225 -43.18 28.16 32.65
N VAL A 226 -42.63 28.25 33.86
CA VAL A 226 -41.40 27.54 34.22
C VAL A 226 -41.60 26.03 34.15
N GLN A 227 -42.72 25.50 34.67
CA GLN A 227 -43.02 24.07 34.57
C GLN A 227 -43.20 23.61 33.12
N GLU A 228 -43.77 24.43 32.25
CA GLU A 228 -43.92 24.09 30.83
C GLU A 228 -42.56 24.07 30.12
N LEU A 229 -41.73 25.08 30.34
CA LEU A 229 -40.36 25.11 29.83
C LEU A 229 -39.51 23.93 30.35
N GLU A 230 -39.73 23.51 31.60
CA GLU A 230 -39.09 22.31 32.15
C GLU A 230 -39.54 21.03 31.44
N ARG A 231 -40.82 20.89 31.08
CA ARG A 231 -41.32 19.77 30.27
C ARG A 231 -40.73 19.77 28.87
N GLU A 232 -40.75 20.91 28.17
CA GLU A 232 -40.18 21.05 26.83
C GLU A 232 -38.68 20.73 26.83
N LEU A 233 -37.94 21.17 27.85
CA LEU A 233 -36.53 20.85 28.03
C LEU A 233 -36.32 19.36 28.26
N ALA A 234 -37.15 18.71 29.09
CA ALA A 234 -37.07 17.27 29.32
C ALA A 234 -37.36 16.48 28.03
N GLN A 235 -38.37 16.88 27.25
CA GLN A 235 -38.71 16.26 25.97
C GLN A 235 -37.57 16.41 24.95
N THR A 236 -37.01 17.61 24.83
CA THR A 236 -35.88 17.87 23.92
C THR A 236 -34.64 17.08 24.33
N LYS A 237 -34.35 16.98 25.63
CA LYS A 237 -33.26 16.14 26.16
C LYS A 237 -33.48 14.67 25.81
N LEU A 238 -34.70 14.17 25.92
CA LEU A 238 -35.04 12.78 25.55
C LEU A 238 -34.80 12.55 24.05
N GLN A 239 -35.31 13.42 23.18
CA GLN A 239 -35.11 13.33 21.72
C GLN A 239 -33.63 13.39 21.33
N MET A 240 -32.83 14.22 22.02
CA MET A 240 -31.39 14.27 21.81
C MET A 240 -30.72 12.93 22.19
N VAL A 241 -31.10 12.33 23.33
CA VAL A 241 -30.56 11.02 23.75
C VAL A 241 -30.94 9.93 22.76
N GLU A 242 -32.20 9.88 22.32
CA GLU A 242 -32.66 8.92 21.32
C GLU A 242 -31.90 9.07 19.99
N SER A 243 -31.66 10.31 19.56
CA SER A 243 -30.90 10.60 18.34
C SER A 243 -29.44 10.17 18.49
N LYS A 244 -28.82 10.42 19.65
CA LYS A 244 -27.46 9.94 19.96
C LYS A 244 -27.37 8.41 19.95
N CYS A 245 -28.35 7.71 20.54
CA CYS A 245 -28.41 6.25 20.51
C CYS A 245 -28.56 5.70 19.08
N LYS A 246 -29.40 6.34 18.24
CA LYS A 246 -29.54 5.97 16.83
C LYS A 246 -28.21 6.15 16.07
N ILE A 247 -27.51 7.25 16.30
CA ILE A 247 -26.19 7.50 15.69
C ILE A 247 -25.17 6.46 16.15
N GLN A 248 -25.10 6.16 17.45
CA GLN A 248 -24.18 5.14 17.98
C GLN A 248 -24.47 3.75 17.40
N LYS A 249 -25.75 3.37 17.26
CA LYS A 249 -26.13 2.12 16.61
C LYS A 249 -25.68 2.06 15.15
N ALA A 250 -25.92 3.14 14.39
CA ALA A 250 -25.50 3.23 13.00
C ALA A 250 -23.96 3.19 12.85
N GLN A 251 -23.22 3.78 13.79
CA GLN A 251 -21.75 3.70 13.84
C GLN A 251 -21.28 2.27 14.09
N ALA A 252 -21.87 1.57 15.06
CA ALA A 252 -21.55 0.17 15.34
C ALA A 252 -21.84 -0.74 14.13
N ASP A 253 -22.99 -0.55 13.46
CA ASP A 253 -23.34 -1.29 12.24
C ASP A 253 -22.34 -1.02 11.10
N LYS A 254 -21.90 0.23 10.94
CA LYS A 254 -20.87 0.61 9.96
C LYS A 254 -19.52 -0.06 10.26
N GLU A 255 -19.07 -0.05 11.51
CA GLU A 255 -17.82 -0.71 11.92
C GLU A 255 -17.87 -2.22 11.66
N LEU A 256 -19.00 -2.85 11.96
CA LEU A 256 -19.22 -4.26 11.65
C LEU A 256 -19.16 -4.54 10.15
N ALA A 257 -19.76 -3.68 9.31
CA ALA A 257 -19.69 -3.81 7.86
C ALA A 257 -18.26 -3.66 7.34
N VAL A 258 -17.51 -2.67 7.84
CA VAL A 258 -16.09 -2.46 7.50
C VAL A 258 -15.26 -3.67 7.91
N PHE A 259 -15.48 -4.22 9.11
CA PHE A 259 -14.80 -5.43 9.58
C PHE A 259 -15.08 -6.63 8.67
N LYS A 260 -16.33 -6.85 8.26
CA LYS A 260 -16.69 -7.91 7.31
C LYS A 260 -15.99 -7.74 5.97
N VAL A 261 -16.01 -6.53 5.40
CA VAL A 261 -15.33 -6.24 4.12
C VAL A 261 -13.83 -6.48 4.24
N ARG A 262 -13.20 -6.01 5.33
CA ARG A 262 -11.78 -6.22 5.60
C ARG A 262 -11.43 -7.71 5.67
N ASN A 263 -12.19 -8.50 6.42
CA ASN A 263 -11.95 -9.94 6.53
C ASN A 263 -12.15 -10.68 5.19
N THR A 264 -13.15 -10.25 4.40
CA THR A 264 -13.37 -10.83 3.06
C THR A 264 -12.21 -10.52 2.13
N LEU A 265 -11.67 -9.30 2.17
CA LEU A 265 -10.50 -8.90 1.39
C LEU A 265 -9.24 -9.68 1.83
N THR A 266 -9.02 -9.86 3.13
CA THR A 266 -7.88 -10.66 3.61
C THR A 266 -8.01 -12.13 3.25
N SER A 267 -9.22 -12.71 3.29
CA SER A 267 -9.45 -14.09 2.84
C SER A 267 -9.16 -14.23 1.35
N LYS A 268 -9.69 -13.34 0.51
CA LYS A 268 -9.41 -13.36 -0.94
C LYS A 268 -7.93 -13.18 -1.25
N HIS A 269 -7.21 -12.36 -0.49
CA HIS A 269 -5.77 -12.19 -0.67
C HIS A 269 -4.99 -13.46 -0.29
N LEU A 270 -5.42 -14.19 0.75
CA LEU A 270 -4.83 -15.49 1.09
C LEU A 270 -5.12 -16.54 0.01
N ASP A 271 -6.34 -16.55 -0.54
CA ASP A 271 -6.75 -17.47 -1.61
C ASP A 271 -6.05 -17.19 -2.96
N LEU A 272 -5.60 -15.96 -3.20
CA LEU A 272 -4.84 -15.56 -4.41
C LEU A 272 -3.33 -15.86 -4.31
N ASN A 273 -2.82 -16.15 -3.11
CA ASN A 273 -1.40 -16.41 -2.85
C ASN A 273 -1.07 -17.92 -2.72
N HIS A 274 -2.04 -18.79 -2.95
CA HIS A 274 -1.89 -20.25 -3.05
C HIS A 274 -2.25 -20.73 -4.45
#